data_AF-X1KPR2-F1
#
_entry.id   AF-X1KPR2-F1
#
_cell.length_a   1.000
_cell.length_b   1.000
_cell.length_c   1.000
_cell.angle_alpha   90.00
_cell.angle_beta   90.00
_cell.angle_gamma   90.00
#
_symmetry.space_group_name_H-M   'P 1'
#
loop_
_entity.id
_entity.type
_entity.pdbx_description
1 polymer ?
#
loop_
_entity_poly.entity_id
_entity_poly.type
_entity_poly.pdbx_seq_one_letter_code
_entity_poly.pdbx_strand_id
1 'polypeptide(L)'
;TLSYRLEEESEDSGETQEIIFYGLMDESSRISINKAPLKVLESMLENIGEVEQDEAANIANAIIDWRDIDIIVSPGGAENAYYGSLELPYPCKSGDFQILEELLLVKGMTPEIFSKIAGLITLYGEGRVNINTAGWRVLHALGLSSELAQRVVQFRRGKDGMDGTEDDTIFKTVGEIRNIGPLFTKEAGEINRLTSLKALAVTSDVFRINSAGILKKGGRKLQKDIVCVVQRFTKKPAQILYWRED
;
A
#
# COMPACT_ATOMS: atom_id res chain seq x y z
N THR A 1 18.68 -14.49 -7.80
CA THR A 1 17.66 -15.10 -6.92
C THR A 1 16.46 -14.18 -6.87
N LEU A 2 15.24 -14.75 -6.91
CA LEU A 2 14.00 -14.00 -6.73
C LEU A 2 13.60 -14.05 -5.27
N SER A 3 13.71 -12.94 -4.57
CA SER A 3 13.39 -12.89 -3.15
C SER A 3 13.00 -11.49 -2.71
N TYR A 4 12.14 -11.40 -1.72
CA TYR A 4 11.84 -10.14 -1.03
C TYR A 4 11.99 -10.34 0.48
N ARG A 5 12.31 -9.26 1.19
CA ARG A 5 12.39 -9.25 2.65
C ARG A 5 11.10 -8.63 3.18
N LEU A 6 10.49 -9.28 4.16
CA LEU A 6 9.50 -8.65 5.03
C LEU A 6 10.16 -8.41 6.37
N GLU A 7 10.06 -7.18 6.84
CA GLU A 7 10.37 -6.80 8.21
C GLU A 7 9.14 -7.10 9.05
N GLU A 8 9.26 -8.05 9.95
CA GLU A 8 8.21 -8.39 10.90
C GLU A 8 8.64 -7.95 12.29
N GLU A 9 7.86 -7.08 12.91
CA GLU A 9 8.10 -6.66 14.29
C GLU A 9 7.52 -7.73 15.22
N SER A 10 8.37 -8.41 15.97
CA SER A 10 7.95 -9.44 16.91
C SER A 10 7.07 -8.83 18.00
N GLU A 11 5.89 -9.40 18.22
CA GLU A 11 4.94 -8.90 19.23
C GLU A 11 5.48 -9.01 20.67
N ASP A 12 6.40 -9.95 20.93
CA ASP A 12 6.87 -10.29 22.28
C ASP A 12 8.19 -9.58 22.67
N SER A 13 9.07 -9.28 21.71
CA SER A 13 10.37 -8.62 21.98
C SER A 13 10.54 -7.25 21.32
N GLY A 14 9.62 -6.80 20.47
CA GLY A 14 9.78 -5.57 19.67
C GLY A 14 10.96 -5.61 18.69
N GLU A 15 11.56 -6.79 18.48
CA GLU A 15 12.65 -6.98 17.53
C GLU A 15 12.10 -7.15 16.12
N THR A 16 12.67 -6.43 15.16
CA THR A 16 12.36 -6.63 13.74
C THR A 16 13.12 -7.87 13.24
N GLN A 17 12.39 -8.94 12.92
CA GLN A 17 12.95 -10.11 12.25
C GLN A 17 12.81 -9.95 10.73
N GLU A 18 13.93 -10.03 10.00
CA GLU A 18 13.90 -10.12 8.54
C GLU A 18 13.62 -11.57 8.12
N ILE A 19 12.49 -11.80 7.45
CA ILE A 19 12.18 -13.07 6.79
C ILE A 19 12.40 -12.93 5.29
N ILE A 20 13.18 -13.84 4.70
CA ILE A 20 13.40 -13.89 3.25
C ILE A 20 12.38 -14.82 2.62
N PHE A 21 11.46 -14.24 1.86
CA PHE A 21 10.55 -15.00 1.01
C PHE A 21 11.15 -15.13 -0.39
N TYR A 22 10.98 -16.31 -1.00
CA TYR A 22 11.32 -16.54 -2.40
C TYR A 22 10.05 -16.44 -3.24
N GLY A 23 10.06 -15.59 -4.27
CA GLY A 23 8.91 -15.44 -5.17
C GLY A 23 8.62 -14.00 -5.59
N LEU A 24 7.36 -13.75 -5.91
CA LEU A 24 6.84 -12.45 -6.30
C LEU A 24 6.18 -11.79 -5.08
N MET A 25 6.34 -10.48 -4.95
CA MET A 25 5.63 -9.68 -3.95
C MET A 25 4.32 -9.16 -4.56
N ASP A 26 3.23 -9.25 -3.82
CA ASP A 26 1.94 -8.75 -4.26
C ASP A 26 1.86 -7.23 -4.13
N GLU A 27 1.69 -6.49 -5.23
CA GLU A 27 1.54 -5.03 -5.17
C GLU A 27 0.19 -4.61 -4.59
N SER A 28 -0.85 -5.42 -4.77
CA SER A 28 -2.16 -5.16 -4.15
C SER A 28 -2.15 -5.45 -2.65
N SER A 29 -1.04 -5.89 -2.05
CA SER A 29 -0.88 -5.90 -0.58
C SER A 29 -0.75 -4.51 0.01
N ARG A 30 -0.60 -3.46 -0.83
CA ARG A 30 -0.38 -2.05 -0.47
C ARG A 30 -1.44 -1.14 -1.08
N ILE A 31 -1.53 0.10 -0.58
CA ILE A 31 -2.52 1.09 -1.01
C ILE A 31 -2.02 1.81 -2.27
N SER A 32 -2.78 1.73 -3.37
CA SER A 32 -2.45 2.43 -4.61
C SER A 32 -2.77 3.93 -4.52
N ILE A 33 -1.76 4.79 -4.50
CA ILE A 33 -1.90 6.26 -4.46
C ILE A 33 -2.55 6.81 -5.73
N ASN A 34 -2.53 6.07 -6.84
CA ASN A 34 -3.18 6.51 -8.08
C ASN A 34 -4.67 6.20 -8.11
N LYS A 35 -5.15 5.25 -7.30
CA LYS A 35 -6.52 4.71 -7.40
C LYS A 35 -7.29 4.67 -6.07
N ALA A 36 -6.63 4.88 -4.93
CA ALA A 36 -7.26 4.84 -3.61
C ALA A 36 -8.37 5.89 -3.48
N PRO A 37 -9.57 5.54 -2.97
CA PRO A 37 -10.63 6.51 -2.69
C PRO A 37 -10.23 7.54 -1.64
N LEU A 38 -10.84 8.74 -1.67
CA LEU A 38 -10.57 9.82 -0.72
C LEU A 38 -10.63 9.34 0.74
N LYS A 39 -11.68 8.61 1.13
CA LYS A 39 -11.85 8.07 2.50
C LYS A 39 -10.77 7.06 2.92
N VAL A 40 -10.10 6.42 1.97
CA VAL A 40 -8.94 5.56 2.27
C VAL A 40 -7.70 6.40 2.52
N LEU A 41 -7.48 7.46 1.73
CA LEU A 41 -6.37 8.38 1.91
C LEU A 41 -6.47 9.13 3.26
N GLU A 42 -7.66 9.63 3.60
CA GLU A 42 -7.94 10.25 4.91
C GLU A 42 -7.56 9.30 6.05
N SER A 43 -8.10 8.07 6.06
CA SER A 43 -7.82 7.11 7.12
C SER A 43 -6.36 6.68 7.20
N MET A 44 -5.65 6.61 6.08
CA MET A 44 -4.21 6.31 6.08
C MET A 44 -3.41 7.45 6.73
N LEU A 45 -3.74 8.70 6.40
CA LEU A 45 -3.08 9.87 6.96
C LEU A 45 -3.37 10.03 8.45
N GLU A 46 -4.61 9.78 8.88
CA GLU A 46 -4.98 9.77 10.31
C GLU A 46 -4.26 8.65 11.06
N ASN A 47 -4.45 7.40 10.62
CA ASN A 47 -4.03 6.23 11.38
C ASN A 47 -2.52 5.96 11.33
N ILE A 48 -1.86 6.28 10.22
CA ILE A 48 -0.43 6.00 10.01
C ILE A 48 0.38 7.29 9.93
N GLY A 49 -0.13 8.31 9.26
CA GLY A 49 0.53 9.61 9.19
C GLY A 49 0.52 10.35 10.53
N GLU A 50 -0.34 9.94 11.47
CA GLU A 50 -0.59 10.61 12.75
C GLU A 50 -0.99 12.07 12.55
N VAL A 51 -1.80 12.32 11.50
CA VAL A 51 -2.28 13.64 11.12
C VAL A 51 -3.68 13.85 11.69
N GLU A 52 -3.91 15.02 12.29
CA GLU A 52 -5.25 15.42 12.77
C GLU A 52 -6.29 15.38 11.64
N GLN A 53 -7.52 15.01 11.99
CA GLN A 53 -8.59 14.69 11.03
C GLN A 53 -8.80 15.73 9.91
N ASP A 54 -8.85 17.02 10.28
CA ASP A 54 -9.07 18.10 9.30
C ASP A 54 -7.89 18.26 8.34
N GLU A 55 -6.66 18.10 8.84
CA GLU A 55 -5.47 18.21 8.01
C GLU A 55 -5.27 16.95 7.16
N ALA A 56 -5.60 15.78 7.68
CA ALA A 56 -5.64 14.54 6.90
C ALA A 56 -6.63 14.66 5.73
N ALA A 57 -7.79 15.27 5.95
CA ALA A 57 -8.75 15.58 4.90
C ALA A 57 -8.19 16.58 3.87
N ASN A 58 -7.52 17.64 4.30
CA ASN A 58 -6.89 18.61 3.38
C ASN A 58 -5.83 17.95 2.49
N ILE A 59 -4.91 17.18 3.10
CA ILE A 59 -3.85 16.49 2.37
C ILE A 59 -4.44 15.42 1.44
N ALA A 60 -5.44 14.65 1.89
CA ALA A 60 -6.11 13.66 1.05
C ALA A 60 -6.76 14.29 -0.19
N ASN A 61 -7.44 15.43 -0.02
CA ASN A 61 -7.99 16.18 -1.16
C ASN A 61 -6.89 16.72 -2.07
N ALA A 62 -5.79 17.23 -1.52
CA ALA A 62 -4.65 17.68 -2.33
C ALA A 62 -4.00 16.53 -3.14
N ILE A 63 -3.99 15.29 -2.62
CA ILE A 63 -3.55 14.11 -3.37
C ILE A 63 -4.51 13.78 -4.52
N ILE A 64 -5.82 13.96 -4.33
CA ILE A 64 -6.82 13.77 -5.39
C ILE A 64 -6.64 14.82 -6.49
N ASP A 65 -6.67 16.10 -6.13
CA ASP A 65 -6.50 17.23 -7.07
C ASP A 65 -5.16 17.11 -7.82
N TRP A 66 -4.10 16.59 -7.18
CA TRP A 66 -2.81 16.36 -7.85
C TRP A 66 -2.90 15.37 -9.02
N ARG A 67 -3.68 14.29 -8.86
CA ARG A 67 -3.69 13.15 -9.79
C ARG A 67 -4.88 13.12 -10.74
N ASP A 68 -5.93 13.90 -10.48
CA ASP A 68 -7.06 14.01 -11.40
C ASP A 68 -6.73 14.97 -12.56
N ILE A 69 -7.53 14.92 -13.62
CA ILE A 69 -7.27 15.69 -14.86
C ILE A 69 -8.01 17.03 -14.88
N ASP A 70 -8.90 17.26 -13.91
CA ASP A 70 -9.68 18.47 -13.91
C ASP A 70 -8.90 19.61 -13.23
N ILE A 71 -9.58 20.71 -12.93
CA ILE A 71 -8.97 21.89 -12.33
C ILE A 71 -9.81 22.39 -11.15
N ILE A 72 -10.69 21.53 -10.64
CA ILE A 72 -11.63 21.84 -9.58
C ILE A 72 -10.91 21.60 -8.26
N VAL A 73 -10.64 22.69 -7.55
CA VAL A 73 -10.03 22.61 -6.22
C VAL A 73 -11.04 22.02 -5.24
N SER A 74 -10.73 20.85 -4.69
CA SER A 74 -11.50 20.24 -3.61
C SER A 74 -11.39 21.04 -2.30
N PRO A 75 -12.34 20.91 -1.35
CA PRO A 75 -12.21 21.54 -0.05
C PRO A 75 -10.88 21.17 0.64
N GLY A 76 -10.04 22.17 0.92
CA GLY A 76 -8.71 21.95 1.50
C GLY A 76 -7.60 21.56 0.51
N GLY A 77 -7.98 21.17 -0.71
CA GLY A 77 -7.09 20.72 -1.78
C GLY A 77 -6.23 21.82 -2.42
N ALA A 78 -5.66 21.50 -3.58
CA ALA A 78 -4.71 22.36 -4.26
C ALA A 78 -4.56 22.03 -5.74
N GLU A 79 -4.60 23.08 -6.56
CA GLU A 79 -4.36 23.04 -7.99
C GLU A 79 -3.26 24.01 -8.42
N ASN A 80 -3.06 24.17 -9.72
CA ASN A 80 -2.11 25.13 -10.32
C ASN A 80 -2.11 26.53 -9.68
N ALA A 81 -3.26 27.04 -9.22
CA ALA A 81 -3.31 28.34 -8.54
C ALA A 81 -2.51 28.36 -7.23
N TYR A 82 -2.59 27.28 -6.44
CA TYR A 82 -1.81 27.13 -5.21
C TYR A 82 -0.33 26.95 -5.54
N TYR A 83 0.01 25.94 -6.35
CA TYR A 83 1.41 25.61 -6.64
C TYR A 83 2.15 26.72 -7.40
N GLY A 84 1.43 27.49 -8.24
CA GLY A 84 1.94 28.67 -8.92
C GLY A 84 2.21 29.87 -8.00
N SER A 85 1.65 29.88 -6.78
CA SER A 85 1.82 30.95 -5.80
C SER A 85 2.97 30.72 -4.80
N LEU A 86 3.60 29.53 -4.85
CA LEU A 86 4.71 29.18 -3.96
C LEU A 86 5.95 30.02 -4.26
N GLU A 87 6.88 30.11 -3.30
CA GLU A 87 8.15 30.81 -3.49
C GLU A 87 8.97 30.23 -4.65
N LEU A 88 8.90 28.91 -4.81
CA LEU A 88 9.42 28.18 -5.97
C LEU A 88 8.23 27.54 -6.71
N PRO A 89 7.62 28.25 -7.67
CA PRO A 89 6.44 27.76 -8.38
C PRO A 89 6.73 26.51 -9.22
N TYR A 90 5.75 25.62 -9.27
CA TYR A 90 5.72 24.49 -10.20
C TYR A 90 4.27 24.18 -10.60
N PRO A 91 4.04 23.52 -11.75
CA PRO A 91 2.70 23.11 -12.14
C PRO A 91 2.20 21.94 -11.29
N CYS A 92 0.90 21.90 -11.05
CA CYS A 92 0.20 20.68 -10.64
C CYS A 92 0.37 19.62 -11.74
N LYS A 93 0.50 18.35 -11.37
CA LYS A 93 0.72 17.27 -12.35
C LYS A 93 -0.52 16.98 -13.20
N SER A 94 -1.69 17.07 -12.59
CA SER A 94 -2.97 16.69 -13.16
C SER A 94 -2.94 15.30 -13.82
N GLY A 95 -2.36 14.33 -13.10
CA GLY A 95 -2.20 12.96 -13.60
C GLY A 95 -1.53 12.00 -12.62
N ASP A 96 -1.59 10.71 -12.94
CA ASP A 96 -1.06 9.63 -12.10
C ASP A 96 0.41 9.88 -11.69
N PHE A 97 0.70 9.66 -10.40
CA PHE A 97 2.03 9.65 -9.82
C PHE A 97 2.92 8.60 -10.52
N GLN A 98 4.18 8.95 -10.79
CA GLN A 98 5.15 8.10 -11.49
C GLN A 98 6.26 7.59 -10.56
N ILE A 99 6.56 8.33 -9.49
CA ILE A 99 7.37 7.90 -8.34
C ILE A 99 6.65 8.27 -7.04
N LEU A 100 6.92 7.57 -5.94
CA LEU A 100 6.24 7.82 -4.67
C LEU A 100 6.64 9.17 -4.07
N GLU A 101 7.90 9.58 -4.29
CA GLU A 101 8.49 10.81 -3.77
C GLU A 101 7.82 12.07 -4.32
N GLU A 102 7.06 11.98 -5.41
CA GLU A 102 6.21 13.08 -5.89
C GLU A 102 5.16 13.49 -4.86
N LEU A 103 4.78 12.61 -3.92
CA LEU A 103 3.92 13.00 -2.80
C LEU A 103 4.51 14.16 -1.99
N LEU A 104 5.83 14.32 -1.93
CA LEU A 104 6.48 15.44 -1.24
C LEU A 104 6.24 16.81 -1.93
N LEU A 105 5.70 16.81 -3.14
CA LEU A 105 5.28 18.03 -3.86
C LEU A 105 3.82 18.40 -3.58
N VAL A 106 3.05 17.50 -2.95
CA VAL A 106 1.64 17.72 -2.65
C VAL A 106 1.51 18.63 -1.43
N LYS A 107 0.58 19.58 -1.49
CA LYS A 107 0.26 20.49 -0.38
C LYS A 107 0.03 19.72 0.93
N GLY A 108 0.72 20.15 1.98
CA GLY A 108 0.59 19.60 3.34
C GLY A 108 1.34 18.28 3.58
N MET A 109 1.83 17.59 2.54
CA MET A 109 2.67 16.42 2.73
C MET A 109 4.05 16.82 3.24
N THR A 110 4.48 16.23 4.36
CA THR A 110 5.80 16.45 4.94
C THR A 110 6.68 15.20 4.80
N PRO A 111 8.02 15.33 4.85
CA PRO A 111 8.91 14.16 4.89
C PRO A 111 8.60 13.20 6.04
N GLU A 112 8.14 13.72 7.19
CA GLU A 112 7.74 12.91 8.34
C GLU A 112 6.51 12.04 8.00
N ILE A 113 5.43 12.65 7.50
CA ILE A 113 4.21 11.92 7.10
C ILE A 113 4.56 10.89 6.03
N PHE A 114 5.31 11.32 5.01
CA PHE A 114 5.73 10.45 3.91
C PHE A 114 6.51 9.23 4.42
N SER A 115 7.46 9.42 5.34
CA SER A 115 8.26 8.32 5.92
C SER A 115 7.40 7.28 6.65
N LYS A 116 6.33 7.70 7.33
CA LYS A 116 5.41 6.80 8.05
C LYS A 116 4.57 5.95 7.08
N ILE A 117 4.15 6.51 5.94
CA ILE A 117 3.27 5.83 4.98
C ILE A 117 3.99 5.12 3.83
N ALA A 118 5.24 5.49 3.52
CA ALA A 118 5.94 5.07 2.29
C ALA A 118 6.01 3.54 2.12
N GLY A 119 6.17 2.79 3.21
CA GLY A 119 6.20 1.31 3.19
C GLY A 119 4.85 0.66 2.86
N LEU A 120 3.74 1.38 3.05
CA LEU A 120 2.37 0.86 2.95
C LEU A 120 1.70 1.17 1.61
N ILE A 121 2.35 1.98 0.78
CA ILE A 121 1.78 2.54 -0.45
C ILE A 121 2.47 2.00 -1.70
N THR A 122 1.77 2.11 -2.82
CA THR A 122 2.24 1.75 -4.16
C THR A 122 1.64 2.69 -5.19
N LEU A 123 2.20 2.70 -6.40
CA LEU A 123 1.63 3.39 -7.56
C LEU A 123 0.71 2.50 -8.40
N TYR A 124 0.77 1.19 -8.15
CA TYR A 124 0.21 0.18 -9.04
C TYR A 124 -1.07 -0.45 -8.49
N GLY A 125 -1.83 -1.11 -9.37
CA GLY A 125 -3.07 -1.78 -9.02
C GLY A 125 -4.30 -0.87 -9.02
N GLU A 126 -5.47 -1.48 -8.99
CA GLU A 126 -6.78 -0.85 -9.22
C GLU A 126 -7.40 -0.23 -7.96
N GLY A 127 -6.59 0.15 -6.97
CA GLY A 127 -7.06 0.79 -5.74
C GLY A 127 -7.72 -0.14 -4.71
N ARG A 128 -7.71 -1.46 -4.96
CA ARG A 128 -8.21 -2.48 -4.04
C ARG A 128 -7.06 -3.22 -3.39
N VAL A 129 -7.13 -3.40 -2.08
CA VAL A 129 -6.13 -4.10 -1.30
C VAL A 129 -6.51 -5.57 -1.13
N ASN A 130 -5.58 -6.46 -1.46
CA ASN A 130 -5.72 -7.89 -1.29
C ASN A 130 -5.60 -8.27 0.19
N ILE A 131 -6.73 -8.61 0.81
CA ILE A 131 -6.78 -9.00 2.24
C ILE A 131 -6.03 -10.29 2.53
N ASN A 132 -5.70 -11.11 1.52
CA ASN A 132 -4.94 -12.33 1.72
C ASN A 132 -3.42 -12.09 1.86
N THR A 133 -2.93 -10.89 1.52
CA THR A 133 -1.48 -10.59 1.49
C THR A 133 -1.12 -9.28 2.17
N ALA A 134 -2.08 -8.39 2.41
CA ALA A 134 -1.84 -7.11 3.10
C ALA A 134 -1.42 -7.31 4.56
N GLY A 135 -0.39 -6.58 5.01
CA GLY A 135 -0.03 -6.54 6.43
C GLY A 135 -1.07 -5.82 7.28
N TRP A 136 -1.06 -6.05 8.61
CA TRP A 136 -2.03 -5.43 9.52
C TRP A 136 -1.96 -3.90 9.46
N ARG A 137 -0.77 -3.31 9.30
CA ARG A 137 -0.59 -1.85 9.14
C ARG A 137 -1.30 -1.30 7.89
N VAL A 138 -1.30 -2.05 6.78
CA VAL A 138 -2.03 -1.66 5.57
C VAL A 138 -3.54 -1.73 5.80
N LEU A 139 -4.03 -2.78 6.45
CA LEU A 139 -5.45 -2.91 6.78
C LEU A 139 -5.91 -1.82 7.77
N HIS A 140 -5.06 -1.44 8.71
CA HIS A 140 -5.29 -0.32 9.61
C HIS A 140 -5.32 1.01 8.84
N ALA A 141 -4.41 1.21 7.89
CA ALA A 141 -4.40 2.37 7.00
C ALA A 141 -5.67 2.50 6.14
N LEU A 142 -6.30 1.39 5.76
CA LEU A 142 -7.61 1.42 5.08
C LEU A 142 -8.73 1.95 5.99
N GLY A 143 -8.56 1.86 7.30
CA GLY A 143 -9.51 2.31 8.31
C GLY A 143 -10.18 1.20 9.11
N LEU A 144 -9.58 0.01 9.21
CA LEU A 144 -9.90 -0.93 10.28
C LEU A 144 -9.21 -0.47 11.58
N SER A 145 -9.77 -0.81 12.74
CA SER A 145 -9.03 -0.69 14.00
C SER A 145 -7.78 -1.57 13.98
N SER A 146 -6.76 -1.22 14.78
CA SER A 146 -5.51 -1.99 14.86
C SER A 146 -5.77 -3.44 15.27
N GLU A 147 -6.69 -3.64 16.22
CA GLU A 147 -7.09 -4.94 16.76
C GLU A 147 -7.81 -5.78 15.70
N LEU A 148 -8.72 -5.17 14.94
CA LEU A 148 -9.43 -5.88 13.87
C LEU A 148 -8.49 -6.25 12.73
N ALA A 149 -7.58 -5.34 12.35
CA ALA A 149 -6.56 -5.58 11.34
C ALA A 149 -5.63 -6.75 11.74
N GLN A 150 -5.17 -6.78 12.99
CA GLN A 150 -4.36 -7.87 13.52
C GLN A 150 -5.13 -9.19 13.52
N ARG A 151 -6.41 -9.19 13.93
CA ARG A 151 -7.27 -10.39 13.88
C ARG A 151 -7.45 -10.93 12.47
N VAL A 152 -7.53 -10.07 11.45
CA VAL A 152 -7.57 -10.50 10.05
C VAL A 152 -6.28 -11.23 9.69
N VAL A 153 -5.12 -10.67 10.03
CA VAL A 153 -3.82 -11.31 9.77
C VAL A 153 -3.67 -12.62 10.53
N GLN A 154 -4.01 -12.64 11.82
CA GLN A 154 -3.94 -13.85 12.65
C GLN A 154 -4.84 -14.96 12.12
N PHE A 155 -6.03 -14.63 11.63
CA PHE A 155 -6.91 -15.62 11.02
C PHE A 155 -6.27 -16.26 9.77
N ARG A 156 -5.56 -15.48 8.95
CA ARG A 156 -4.85 -16.01 7.77
C ARG A 156 -3.71 -16.94 8.15
N ARG A 157 -2.94 -16.60 9.19
CA ARG A 157 -1.77 -17.35 9.67
C ARG A 157 -2.11 -18.69 10.35
N GLY A 158 -3.38 -19.04 10.42
CA GLY A 158 -3.78 -20.31 11.03
C GLY A 158 -3.41 -20.40 12.51
N LYS A 159 -3.02 -21.62 12.93
CA LYS A 159 -2.74 -21.96 14.33
C LYS A 159 -1.30 -21.73 14.71
N ASP A 160 -0.37 -21.86 13.77
CA ASP A 160 1.05 -21.68 14.03
C ASP A 160 1.48 -20.20 14.09
N GLY A 161 0.63 -19.29 13.57
CA GLY A 161 0.87 -17.85 13.63
C GLY A 161 1.94 -17.39 12.65
N MET A 162 2.29 -18.19 11.64
CA MET A 162 3.29 -17.88 10.64
C MET A 162 2.65 -17.76 9.26
N ASP A 163 3.04 -16.75 8.47
CA ASP A 163 2.56 -16.64 7.08
C ASP A 163 3.27 -17.69 6.19
N GLY A 164 2.53 -18.28 5.25
CA GLY A 164 3.06 -19.15 4.20
C GLY A 164 3.18 -20.63 4.59
N THR A 165 2.43 -21.07 5.60
CA THR A 165 2.43 -22.44 6.12
C THR A 165 1.22 -23.24 5.60
N GLU A 166 1.19 -24.56 5.88
CA GLU A 166 0.12 -25.44 5.36
C GLU A 166 -1.26 -25.18 5.99
N ASP A 167 -1.30 -24.57 7.18
CA ASP A 167 -2.53 -24.25 7.90
C ASP A 167 -3.04 -22.81 7.66
N ASP A 168 -2.41 -22.08 6.73
CA ASP A 168 -2.88 -20.77 6.29
C ASP A 168 -4.33 -20.83 5.80
N THR A 169 -5.13 -19.87 6.26
CA THR A 169 -6.51 -19.69 5.81
C THR A 169 -6.58 -18.60 4.74
N ILE A 170 -7.30 -18.90 3.65
CA ILE A 170 -7.51 -17.97 2.54
C ILE A 170 -8.96 -17.47 2.49
N PHE A 171 -9.13 -16.17 2.30
CA PHE A 171 -10.43 -15.59 1.96
C PHE A 171 -10.67 -15.76 0.46
N LYS A 172 -11.75 -16.45 0.08
CA LYS A 172 -12.17 -16.62 -1.32
C LYS A 172 -13.08 -15.51 -1.80
N THR A 173 -13.73 -14.82 -0.88
CA THR A 173 -14.55 -13.64 -1.13
C THR A 173 -14.28 -12.58 -0.06
N VAL A 174 -14.44 -11.30 -0.41
CA VAL A 174 -14.29 -10.20 0.57
C VAL A 174 -15.26 -10.37 1.75
N GLY A 175 -16.44 -10.94 1.53
CA GLY A 175 -17.44 -11.15 2.59
C GLY A 175 -17.00 -12.11 3.69
N GLU A 176 -16.06 -13.02 3.40
CA GLU A 176 -15.53 -13.99 4.38
C GLU A 176 -14.67 -13.33 5.45
N ILE A 177 -14.26 -12.07 5.28
CA ILE A 177 -13.60 -11.30 6.35
C ILE A 177 -14.45 -11.21 7.64
N ARG A 178 -15.77 -11.46 7.54
CA ARG A 178 -16.66 -11.52 8.70
C ARG A 178 -16.59 -12.83 9.48
N ASN A 179 -15.89 -13.84 8.95
CA ASN A 179 -15.80 -15.17 9.55
C ASN A 179 -14.57 -15.34 10.45
N ILE A 180 -13.82 -14.25 10.72
CA ILE A 180 -12.62 -14.22 11.57
C ILE A 180 -12.92 -14.31 13.08
N GLY A 181 -14.11 -14.80 13.45
CA GLY A 181 -14.63 -14.85 14.81
C GLY A 181 -15.72 -13.81 15.10
N PRO A 182 -16.14 -13.66 16.36
CA PRO A 182 -17.18 -12.72 16.77
C PRO A 182 -16.83 -11.28 16.37
N LEU A 183 -17.80 -10.55 15.83
CA LEU A 183 -17.64 -9.14 15.49
C LEU A 183 -18.53 -8.27 16.37
N PHE A 184 -17.97 -7.20 16.92
CA PHE A 184 -18.73 -6.15 17.56
C PHE A 184 -19.37 -5.22 16.53
N THR A 185 -20.39 -4.46 16.93
CA THR A 185 -21.12 -3.54 16.03
C THR A 185 -20.20 -2.55 15.32
N LYS A 186 -19.16 -2.05 16.02
CA LYS A 186 -18.17 -1.12 15.46
C LYS A 186 -17.35 -1.79 14.35
N GLU A 187 -16.79 -2.97 14.62
CA GLU A 187 -15.99 -3.75 13.67
C GLU A 187 -16.78 -4.10 12.40
N ALA A 188 -18.05 -4.49 12.57
CA ALA A 188 -18.94 -4.73 11.44
C ALA A 188 -19.15 -3.46 10.59
N GLY A 189 -19.25 -2.29 11.24
CA GLY A 189 -19.33 -0.98 10.57
C GLY A 189 -18.08 -0.65 9.76
N GLU A 190 -16.89 -0.91 10.31
CA GLU A 190 -15.60 -0.70 9.63
C GLU A 190 -15.51 -1.57 8.37
N ILE A 191 -15.82 -2.86 8.47
CA ILE A 191 -15.88 -3.79 7.32
C ILE A 191 -16.89 -3.33 6.27
N ASN A 192 -18.08 -2.88 6.69
CA ASN A 192 -19.11 -2.38 5.79
C ASN A 192 -18.66 -1.12 5.04
N ARG A 193 -17.92 -0.21 5.71
CA ARG A 193 -17.34 0.98 5.08
C ARG A 193 -16.38 0.58 3.95
N LEU A 194 -15.42 -0.31 4.23
CA LEU A 194 -14.44 -0.75 3.23
C LEU A 194 -15.07 -1.50 2.07
N THR A 195 -16.09 -2.32 2.35
CA THR A 195 -16.86 -3.01 1.31
C THR A 195 -17.59 -2.01 0.41
N SER A 196 -18.19 -0.97 0.99
CA SER A 196 -18.92 0.07 0.25
C SER A 196 -17.99 0.92 -0.62
N LEU A 197 -16.78 1.21 -0.13
CA LEU A 197 -15.72 1.89 -0.88
C LEU A 197 -15.08 0.99 -1.95
N LYS A 198 -15.42 -0.31 -1.99
CA LYS A 198 -14.77 -1.32 -2.82
C LYS A 198 -13.26 -1.38 -2.59
N ALA A 199 -12.79 -1.07 -1.38
CA ALA A 199 -11.36 -0.95 -1.06
C ALA A 199 -10.65 -2.31 -0.88
N LEU A 200 -11.41 -3.42 -0.83
CA LEU A 200 -10.89 -4.76 -0.56
C LEU A 200 -10.98 -5.67 -1.79
N ALA A 201 -10.00 -6.55 -1.93
CA ALA A 201 -9.92 -7.64 -2.88
C ALA A 201 -9.39 -8.90 -2.18
N VAL A 202 -9.48 -10.05 -2.86
CA VAL A 202 -8.95 -11.34 -2.39
C VAL A 202 -7.93 -11.94 -3.37
N THR A 203 -7.64 -11.20 -4.44
CA THR A 203 -6.78 -11.62 -5.56
C THR A 203 -6.05 -10.42 -6.12
N SER A 204 -4.93 -10.69 -6.76
CA SER A 204 -4.09 -9.67 -7.38
C SER A 204 -3.74 -10.02 -8.82
N ASP A 205 -3.54 -8.97 -9.59
CA ASP A 205 -3.03 -9.00 -10.95
C ASP A 205 -1.69 -8.28 -11.07
N VAL A 206 -1.26 -7.50 -10.08
CA VAL A 206 0.04 -6.80 -10.12
C VAL A 206 1.02 -7.36 -9.10
N PHE A 207 2.23 -7.65 -9.56
CA PHE A 207 3.28 -8.26 -8.74
C PHE A 207 4.63 -7.56 -8.95
N ARG A 208 5.41 -7.44 -7.88
CA ARG A 208 6.80 -6.99 -7.88
C ARG A 208 7.76 -8.16 -7.84
N ILE A 209 8.81 -8.03 -8.63
CA ILE A 209 9.88 -9.00 -8.82
C ILE A 209 11.17 -8.30 -8.39
N ASN A 210 11.78 -8.79 -7.33
CA ASN A 210 13.10 -8.35 -6.88
C ASN A 210 14.11 -9.45 -7.23
N SER A 211 15.03 -9.15 -8.15
CA SER A 211 16.01 -10.11 -8.66
C SER A 211 17.42 -9.62 -8.42
N ALA A 212 18.21 -10.39 -7.67
CA ALA A 212 19.64 -10.13 -7.48
C ALA A 212 20.50 -11.02 -8.37
N GLY A 213 21.37 -10.42 -9.19
CA GLY A 213 22.41 -11.05 -9.97
C GLY A 213 23.79 -10.86 -9.31
N ILE A 214 24.56 -11.94 -9.13
CA ILE A 214 25.87 -11.89 -8.49
C ILE A 214 26.93 -12.51 -9.40
N LEU A 215 27.96 -11.73 -9.75
CA LEU A 215 29.14 -12.21 -10.47
C LEU A 215 30.35 -12.24 -9.53
N LYS A 216 30.98 -13.42 -9.41
CA LYS A 216 32.23 -13.60 -8.65
C LYS A 216 33.38 -13.87 -9.62
N LYS A 217 34.40 -13.01 -9.65
CA LYS A 217 35.61 -13.20 -10.47
C LYS A 217 36.85 -12.69 -9.74
N GLY A 218 37.84 -13.56 -9.54
CA GLY A 218 39.14 -13.19 -8.96
C GLY A 218 39.06 -12.56 -7.56
N GLY A 219 38.18 -13.09 -6.69
CA GLY A 219 37.96 -12.54 -5.33
C GLY A 219 37.07 -11.30 -5.28
N ARG A 220 36.67 -10.72 -6.41
CA ARG A 220 35.72 -9.60 -6.47
C ARG A 220 34.29 -10.12 -6.63
N LYS A 221 33.35 -9.51 -5.90
CA LYS A 221 31.90 -9.72 -6.02
C LYS A 221 31.27 -8.47 -6.62
N LEU A 222 30.61 -8.61 -7.76
CA LEU A 222 29.69 -7.62 -8.30
C LEU A 222 28.27 -8.11 -8.03
N GLN A 223 27.41 -7.24 -7.52
CA GLN A 223 25.98 -7.50 -7.35
C GLN A 223 25.20 -6.43 -8.11
N LYS A 224 24.14 -6.86 -8.77
CA LYS A 224 23.17 -6.02 -9.46
C LYS A 224 21.77 -6.43 -9.06
N ASP A 225 20.95 -5.46 -8.68
CA ASP A 225 19.59 -5.70 -8.23
C ASP A 225 18.61 -5.11 -9.25
N ILE A 226 17.65 -5.91 -9.67
CA ILE A 226 16.62 -5.51 -10.64
C ILE A 226 15.28 -5.57 -9.93
N VAL A 227 14.57 -4.45 -9.96
CA VAL A 227 13.17 -4.36 -9.52
C VAL A 227 12.31 -4.27 -10.77
N CYS A 228 11.32 -5.16 -10.89
CA CYS A 228 10.37 -5.16 -11.99
C CYS A 228 8.95 -5.30 -11.44
N VAL A 229 8.00 -4.54 -11.98
CA VAL A 229 6.57 -4.65 -11.66
C VAL A 229 5.85 -5.15 -12.88
N VAL A 230 5.08 -6.22 -12.72
CA VAL A 230 4.38 -6.91 -13.81
C VAL A 230 2.88 -6.99 -13.53
N GLN A 231 2.07 -6.84 -14.58
CA GLN A 231 0.65 -7.15 -14.57
C GLN A 231 0.40 -8.50 -15.22
N ARG A 232 -0.28 -9.39 -14.51
CA ARG A 232 -0.70 -10.71 -14.94
C ARG A 232 -2.09 -10.65 -15.55
N PHE A 233 -2.26 -11.32 -16.69
CA PHE A 233 -3.55 -11.52 -17.33
C PHE A 233 -3.88 -13.00 -17.44
N THR A 234 -5.15 -13.38 -17.36
CA THR A 234 -5.59 -14.79 -17.41
C THR A 234 -5.33 -15.46 -18.77
N LYS A 235 -5.39 -14.70 -19.87
CA LYS A 235 -5.33 -15.22 -21.25
C LYS A 235 -4.34 -14.47 -22.14
N LYS A 236 -3.43 -13.69 -21.55
CA LYS A 236 -2.40 -12.93 -22.26
C LYS A 236 -1.08 -13.02 -21.51
N PRO A 237 0.06 -12.85 -22.19
CA PRO A 237 1.34 -12.71 -21.51
C PRO A 237 1.28 -11.59 -20.46
N ALA A 238 2.04 -11.75 -19.38
CA ALA A 238 2.20 -10.68 -18.42
C ALA A 238 2.87 -9.47 -19.07
N GLN A 239 2.48 -8.27 -18.66
CA GLN A 239 3.04 -7.01 -19.13
C GLN A 239 3.96 -6.42 -18.07
N ILE A 240 5.15 -5.97 -18.46
CA ILE A 240 6.02 -5.17 -17.59
C ILE A 240 5.45 -3.76 -17.52
N LEU A 241 5.09 -3.32 -16.32
CA LEU A 241 4.63 -1.95 -16.06
C LEU A 241 5.81 -1.02 -15.77
N TYR A 242 6.83 -1.53 -15.07
CA TYR A 242 8.00 -0.78 -14.65
C TYR A 242 9.18 -1.72 -14.44
N TRP A 243 10.40 -1.24 -14.71
CA TRP A 243 11.60 -1.89 -14.22
C TRP A 243 12.73 -0.88 -13.98
N ARG A 244 13.64 -1.22 -13.07
CA ARG A 244 14.87 -0.48 -12.78
C ARG A 244 15.99 -1.46 -12.43
N GLU A 245 17.21 -1.13 -12.85
CA GLU A 245 18.43 -1.78 -12.39
C GLU A 245 19.19 -0.83 -11.46
N ASP A 246 19.55 -1.32 -10.28
CA ASP A 246 20.43 -0.68 -9.29
C ASP A 246 21.84 -1.31 -9.36
#